data_AF-A0ABD3FDP5-F1
#
_entry.id   AF-A0ABD3FDP5-F1
#
_cell.length_a   1.000
_cell.length_b   1.000
_cell.length_c   1.000
_cell.angle_alpha   90.00
_cell.angle_beta   90.00
_cell.angle_gamma   90.00
#
_symmetry.space_group_name_H-M   'P 1'
#
loop_
_entity.id
_entity.type
_entity.pdbx_description
1 polymer ?
#
loop_
_entity_poly.entity_id
_entity_poly.type
_entity_poly.pdbx_seq_one_letter_code
_entity_poly.pdbx_strand_id
1 'polypeptide(L)'
;MWEWIAYALFSKRARSTLISLVLTSIGSMTIADIEAFTAVMTSEHPENELFGISCDQGTESYAVLQPNARICRPFGEEIQELMLDLPVTQVQTFSDDGQSVWVDAIVPGYGRCLLRRDELIFLRDSGENRGGISSLSVEFKGFDGQVMDSWGNFLAAVGPSLQVLTLDALCIDFDCNQILRCCPNLEELSLRSRVVDVRFKFQDLNDCNTTDWTDPVATAAELQDSCNLFTKAVRRLRIRLNSVRDAREEHDEARIKSCIAELLRMLEVNETLEFLDVVAPTEYYGYFGDFRAHHLKPISRSVPLAMECKVAFLSIFSTSVEAGSESGRIELDQHVLYKILKFAAPPVARQVCFREWDWLDAYNGVPL
;
A
#
# COMPACT_ATOMS: atom_id res chain seq x y z
N MET A 1 -4.14 15.58 15.93
CA MET A 1 -2.90 15.16 15.20
C MET A 1 -3.23 14.55 13.86
N TRP A 2 -4.19 13.63 13.80
CA TRP A 2 -4.64 12.98 12.56
C TRP A 2 -5.17 13.94 11.49
N GLU A 3 -5.88 15.00 11.88
CA GLU A 3 -6.33 16.06 10.96
C GLU A 3 -5.18 16.71 10.20
N TRP A 4 -4.04 16.97 10.86
CA TRP A 4 -2.86 17.54 10.23
C TRP A 4 -2.21 16.57 9.24
N ILE A 5 -2.23 15.27 9.54
CA ILE A 5 -1.75 14.23 8.62
C ILE A 5 -2.68 14.14 7.40
N ALA A 6 -4.00 14.17 7.60
CA ALA A 6 -4.99 14.22 6.53
C ALA A 6 -4.74 15.43 5.63
N TYR A 7 -4.62 16.62 6.22
CA TYR A 7 -4.39 17.87 5.51
C TYR A 7 -3.12 17.83 4.67
N ALA A 8 -1.99 17.48 5.29
CA ALA A 8 -0.69 17.60 4.65
C ALA A 8 -0.43 16.54 3.57
N LEU A 9 -1.02 15.34 3.72
CA LEU A 9 -0.64 14.18 2.91
C LEU A 9 -1.73 13.67 1.98
N PHE A 10 -3.01 13.86 2.32
CA PHE A 10 -4.11 13.20 1.63
C PHE A 10 -5.19 14.18 1.12
N SER A 11 -5.31 15.37 1.71
CA SER A 11 -6.35 16.33 1.31
C SER A 11 -6.16 16.80 -0.13
N LYS A 12 -7.21 17.39 -0.71
CA LYS A 12 -7.12 18.04 -2.03
C LYS A 12 -6.07 19.16 -2.09
N ARG A 13 -5.64 19.67 -0.93
CA ARG A 13 -4.62 20.71 -0.77
C ARG A 13 -3.22 20.15 -0.61
N ALA A 14 -3.09 18.86 -0.31
CA ALA A 14 -1.81 18.19 -0.22
C ALA A 14 -1.15 18.20 -1.61
N ARG A 15 -0.09 19.01 -1.79
CA ARG A 15 0.80 18.93 -2.96
C ARG A 15 1.96 17.98 -2.72
N SER A 16 1.72 16.96 -1.90
CA SER A 16 2.72 15.99 -1.52
C SER A 16 3.11 15.15 -2.73
N THR A 17 4.38 15.19 -3.13
CA THR A 17 4.92 14.24 -4.11
C THR A 17 5.17 12.86 -3.51
N LEU A 18 4.75 12.63 -2.25
CA LEU A 18 4.94 11.36 -1.57
C LEU A 18 4.00 10.32 -2.15
N ILE A 19 4.60 9.26 -2.67
CA ILE A 19 3.90 8.11 -3.24
C ILE A 19 3.69 7.04 -2.16
N SER A 20 4.58 6.97 -1.16
CA SER A 20 4.57 5.97 -0.11
C SER A 20 4.60 6.60 1.27
N LEU A 21 3.73 6.12 2.15
CA LEU A 21 3.65 6.50 3.56
C LEU A 21 3.69 5.26 4.44
N VAL A 22 4.54 5.27 5.47
CA VAL A 22 4.61 4.23 6.49
C VAL A 22 4.29 4.87 7.84
N LEU A 23 3.18 4.44 8.44
CA LEU A 23 2.76 4.83 9.78
C LEU A 23 3.04 3.66 10.73
N THR A 24 4.12 3.78 11.50
CA THR A 24 4.55 2.74 12.44
C THR A 24 4.17 3.05 13.88
N SER A 25 3.97 2.00 14.68
CA SER A 25 3.79 2.12 16.14
C SER A 25 2.62 3.04 16.54
N ILE A 26 1.52 3.01 15.79
CA ILE A 26 0.31 3.75 16.13
C ILE A 26 -0.24 3.21 17.45
N GLY A 27 -0.23 4.05 18.49
CA GLY A 27 -0.66 3.66 19.84
C GLY A 27 -2.17 3.47 19.96
N SER A 28 -2.93 4.41 19.42
CA SER A 28 -4.40 4.36 19.31
C SER A 28 -4.87 5.35 18.26
N MET A 29 -5.95 5.02 17.56
CA MET A 29 -6.68 5.94 16.69
C MET A 29 -8.14 5.88 17.13
N THR A 30 -8.67 6.96 17.71
CA THR A 30 -10.04 6.97 18.22
C THR A 30 -11.06 7.16 17.09
N ILE A 31 -12.33 6.90 17.37
CA ILE A 31 -13.42 7.19 16.42
C ILE A 31 -13.42 8.68 16.04
N ALA A 32 -13.26 9.56 17.01
CA ALA A 32 -13.17 11.00 16.78
C ALA A 32 -11.98 11.37 15.88
N ASP A 33 -10.83 10.68 16.03
CA ASP A 33 -9.68 10.89 15.14
C ASP A 33 -9.99 10.50 13.69
N ILE A 34 -10.73 9.41 13.47
CA ILE A 34 -11.13 8.96 12.13
C ILE A 34 -12.16 9.90 11.51
N GLU A 35 -13.14 10.35 12.29
CA GLU A 35 -14.15 11.31 11.85
C GLU A 35 -13.50 12.62 11.45
N ALA A 36 -12.61 13.15 12.29
CA ALA A 36 -11.88 14.38 12.01
C ALA A 36 -10.93 14.24 10.79
N PHE A 37 -10.24 13.10 10.66
CA PHE A 37 -9.44 12.79 9.48
C PHE A 37 -10.29 12.80 8.21
N THR A 38 -11.47 12.16 8.27
CA THR A 38 -12.39 12.04 7.12
C THR A 38 -13.02 13.40 6.77
N ALA A 39 -13.34 14.23 7.76
CA ALA A 39 -13.86 15.58 7.55
C ALA A 39 -12.85 16.44 6.77
N VAL A 40 -11.58 16.45 7.18
CA VAL A 40 -10.51 17.17 6.47
C VAL A 40 -10.33 16.64 5.05
N MET A 41 -10.44 15.34 4.84
CA MET A 41 -10.30 14.72 3.51
C MET A 41 -11.39 15.09 2.52
N THR A 42 -12.62 15.20 3.02
CA THR A 42 -13.82 15.41 2.22
C THR A 42 -14.20 16.88 2.06
N SER A 43 -13.67 17.75 2.93
CA SER A 43 -13.90 19.20 2.88
C SER A 43 -13.28 19.84 1.63
N GLU A 44 -14.01 20.77 1.02
CA GLU A 44 -13.46 21.63 -0.04
C GLU A 44 -12.44 22.64 0.52
N HIS A 45 -12.62 23.01 1.80
CA HIS A 45 -11.82 23.99 2.53
C HIS A 45 -11.25 23.34 3.81
N PRO A 46 -10.28 22.43 3.68
CA PRO A 46 -9.81 21.63 4.82
C PRO A 46 -9.12 22.46 5.92
N GLU A 47 -8.68 23.68 5.63
CA GLU A 47 -8.18 24.66 6.61
C GLU A 47 -9.28 25.11 7.57
N ASN A 48 -10.52 25.22 7.10
CA ASN A 48 -11.66 25.57 7.94
C ASN A 48 -11.92 24.49 9.00
N GLU A 49 -11.78 23.21 8.61
CA GLU A 49 -11.89 22.07 9.53
C GLU A 49 -10.73 22.08 10.54
N LEU A 50 -9.49 22.31 10.09
CA LEU A 50 -8.31 22.36 10.95
C LEU A 50 -8.35 23.45 12.03
N PHE A 51 -8.97 24.58 11.72
CA PHE A 51 -8.98 25.75 12.60
C PHE A 51 -10.36 26.06 13.20
N GLY A 52 -11.39 25.26 12.88
CA GLY A 52 -12.77 25.48 13.32
C GLY A 52 -13.38 26.79 12.80
N ILE A 53 -13.00 27.22 11.59
CA ILE A 53 -13.42 28.51 11.02
C ILE A 53 -14.60 28.27 10.08
N SER A 54 -15.76 28.85 10.37
CA SER A 54 -16.88 28.89 9.42
C SER A 54 -16.67 30.02 8.41
N CYS A 55 -15.95 29.76 7.31
CA CYS A 55 -15.79 30.74 6.23
C CYS A 55 -16.22 30.14 4.89
N ASP A 56 -17.41 30.53 4.43
CA ASP A 56 -18.02 30.02 3.19
C ASP A 56 -17.62 30.86 1.94
N GLN A 57 -16.73 31.84 2.07
CA GLN A 57 -16.55 32.90 1.06
C GLN A 57 -15.09 33.31 0.76
N GLY A 58 -14.10 32.48 1.10
CA GLY A 58 -12.70 32.76 0.77
C GLY A 58 -12.28 32.23 -0.60
N THR A 59 -11.63 33.05 -1.40
CA THR A 59 -10.85 32.60 -2.56
C THR A 59 -9.51 32.08 -2.07
N GLU A 60 -9.26 30.79 -2.18
CA GLU A 60 -7.94 30.26 -1.80
C GLU A 60 -6.95 30.45 -2.95
N SER A 61 -5.70 30.74 -2.61
CA SER A 61 -4.66 30.95 -3.60
C SER A 61 -3.30 30.58 -3.05
N TYR A 62 -2.39 30.26 -3.95
CA TYR A 62 -0.99 30.08 -3.60
C TYR A 62 -0.27 31.41 -3.75
N ALA A 63 0.63 31.71 -2.83
CA ALA A 63 1.44 32.91 -2.88
C ALA A 63 2.91 32.60 -2.58
N VAL A 64 3.77 33.50 -3.04
CA VAL A 64 5.15 33.60 -2.58
C VAL A 64 5.21 34.75 -1.59
N LEU A 65 5.69 34.45 -0.40
CA LEU A 65 5.98 35.48 0.60
C LEU A 65 7.31 36.14 0.26
N GLN A 66 7.31 37.47 0.20
CA GLN A 66 8.49 38.27 -0.09
C GLN A 66 9.56 38.14 1.02
N PRO A 67 10.85 38.36 0.70
CA PRO A 67 11.89 38.38 1.72
C PRO A 67 11.71 39.55 2.68
N ASN A 68 12.09 39.35 3.94
CA ASN A 68 11.90 40.27 5.07
C ASN A 68 10.44 40.55 5.42
N ALA A 69 9.52 39.69 4.99
CA ALA A 69 8.11 39.78 5.35
C ALA A 69 7.90 39.46 6.83
N ARG A 70 6.86 40.07 7.40
CA ARG A 70 6.47 39.86 8.80
C ARG A 70 5.35 38.83 8.86
N ILE A 71 5.59 37.77 9.61
CA ILE A 71 4.57 36.75 9.89
C ILE A 71 4.08 36.93 11.33
N CYS A 72 2.76 37.01 11.48
CA CYS A 72 2.11 37.06 12.79
C CYS A 72 1.55 35.68 13.08
N ARG A 73 2.15 34.95 14.02
CA ARG A 73 1.68 33.62 14.42
C ARG A 73 0.76 33.75 15.63
N PRO A 74 -0.55 33.44 15.51
CA PRO A 74 -1.41 33.34 16.67
C PRO A 74 -1.03 32.08 17.48
N PHE A 75 -0.65 32.27 18.74
CA PHE A 75 -0.33 31.20 19.69
C PHE A 75 -1.23 31.35 20.92
N GLY A 76 -2.45 30.84 20.83
CA GLY A 76 -3.48 31.09 21.84
C GLY A 76 -3.94 32.55 21.79
N GLU A 77 -3.83 33.27 22.91
CA GLU A 77 -4.16 34.70 23.00
C GLU A 77 -2.98 35.63 22.64
N GLU A 78 -1.77 35.09 22.51
CA GLU A 78 -0.58 35.87 22.18
C GLU A 78 -0.27 35.81 20.67
N ILE A 79 0.18 36.94 20.12
CA ILE A 79 0.63 37.03 18.73
C ILE A 79 2.16 37.14 18.74
N GLN A 80 2.82 36.16 18.15
CA GLN A 80 4.26 36.19 17.96
C GLN A 80 4.58 36.74 16.56
N GLU A 81 5.28 37.88 16.51
CA GLU A 81 5.80 38.43 15.27
C GLU A 81 7.20 37.85 14.97
N LEU A 82 7.36 37.30 13.77
CA LEU A 82 8.63 36.78 13.26
C LEU A 82 8.92 37.43 11.91
N MET A 83 10.20 37.68 11.63
CA MET A 83 10.66 38.16 10.33
C MET A 83 11.36 37.03 9.59
N LEU A 84 10.98 36.82 8.33
CA LEU A 84 11.59 35.81 7.48
C LEU A 84 12.54 36.46 6.49
N ASP A 85 13.84 36.27 6.69
CA ASP A 85 14.88 36.88 5.84
C ASP A 85 14.87 36.33 4.40
N LEU A 86 14.33 35.12 4.21
CA LEU A 86 14.26 34.43 2.93
C LEU A 86 12.83 34.38 2.40
N PRO A 87 12.63 34.43 1.07
CA PRO A 87 11.31 34.26 0.48
C PRO A 87 10.80 32.84 0.74
N VAL A 88 9.53 32.72 1.09
CA VAL A 88 8.87 31.42 1.24
C VAL A 88 8.00 31.16 0.03
N THR A 89 8.40 30.16 -0.75
CA THR A 89 7.60 29.63 -1.85
C THR A 89 6.57 28.65 -1.29
N GLN A 90 5.35 28.64 -1.84
CA GLN A 90 4.24 27.76 -1.43
C GLN A 90 3.54 28.17 -0.14
N VAL A 91 3.36 29.47 0.09
CA VAL A 91 2.41 29.95 1.10
C VAL A 91 1.00 29.73 0.57
N GLN A 92 0.14 29.16 1.41
CA GLN A 92 -1.23 28.85 1.04
C GLN A 92 -2.17 29.80 1.78
N THR A 93 -2.88 30.65 1.05
CA THR A 93 -3.88 31.54 1.63
C THR A 93 -5.24 30.85 1.67
N PHE A 94 -5.97 31.04 2.75
CA PHE A 94 -7.31 30.52 2.95
C PHE A 94 -8.19 31.58 3.59
N SER A 95 -9.51 31.46 3.40
CA SER A 95 -10.48 32.47 3.85
C SER A 95 -10.20 33.90 3.29
N ASP A 96 -9.52 34.01 2.15
CA ASP A 96 -9.13 35.31 1.58
C ASP A 96 -10.28 35.95 0.78
N ASP A 97 -10.80 37.07 1.29
CA ASP A 97 -11.92 37.83 0.72
C ASP A 97 -11.53 38.69 -0.49
N GLY A 98 -10.25 38.71 -0.86
CA GLY A 98 -9.75 39.53 -1.96
C GLY A 98 -9.75 41.04 -1.65
N GLN A 99 -10.08 41.49 -0.43
CA GLN A 99 -10.02 42.91 -0.01
C GLN A 99 -9.24 43.22 1.29
N SER A 100 -9.16 42.28 2.22
CA SER A 100 -8.53 42.44 3.52
C SER A 100 -7.01 42.65 3.44
N VAL A 101 -6.50 43.51 4.34
CA VAL A 101 -5.06 43.82 4.45
C VAL A 101 -4.29 42.65 5.02
N TRP A 102 -4.90 41.94 5.98
CA TRP A 102 -4.37 40.74 6.60
C TRP A 102 -5.05 39.53 6.00
N VAL A 103 -4.24 38.53 5.65
CA VAL A 103 -4.66 37.30 5.01
C VAL A 103 -4.21 36.14 5.89
N ASP A 104 -5.15 35.24 6.20
CA ASP A 104 -4.84 33.97 6.85
C ASP A 104 -4.11 33.05 5.86
N ALA A 105 -2.97 32.53 6.28
CA ALA A 105 -2.16 31.67 5.45
C ALA A 105 -1.47 30.56 6.24
N ILE A 106 -1.24 29.43 5.59
CA ILE A 106 -0.36 28.37 6.09
C ILE A 106 1.02 28.57 5.48
N VAL A 107 1.99 28.82 6.36
CA VAL A 107 3.40 28.95 6.00
C VAL A 107 4.12 27.65 6.35
N PRO A 108 4.79 26.98 5.38
CA PRO A 108 5.54 25.77 5.64
C PRO A 108 6.55 25.93 6.79
N GLY A 109 6.50 25.02 7.76
CA GLY A 109 7.35 25.06 8.96
C GLY A 109 6.86 25.96 10.10
N TYR A 110 5.90 26.86 9.86
CA TYR A 110 5.37 27.78 10.88
C TYR A 110 3.88 27.53 11.18
N GLY A 111 3.14 26.93 10.25
CA GLY A 111 1.71 26.64 10.38
C GLY A 111 0.86 27.87 10.07
N ARG A 112 -0.26 28.05 10.77
CA ARG A 112 -1.16 29.20 10.59
C ARG A 112 -0.47 30.50 10.97
N CYS A 113 -0.49 31.45 10.04
CA CYS A 113 0.05 32.79 10.21
C CYS A 113 -0.92 33.81 9.57
N LEU A 114 -0.92 35.03 10.12
CA LEU A 114 -1.49 36.20 9.49
C LEU A 114 -0.38 36.95 8.76
N LEU A 115 -0.60 37.19 7.47
CA LEU A 115 0.34 37.85 6.58
C LEU A 115 -0.28 39.11 6.01
N ARG A 116 0.54 40.12 5.73
CA ARG A 116 0.05 41.27 4.98
C ARG A 116 -0.03 40.94 3.50
N ARG A 117 -1.12 41.33 2.86
CA ARG A 117 -1.35 41.05 1.43
C ARG A 117 -0.29 41.68 0.51
N ASP A 118 0.20 42.87 0.83
CA ASP A 118 1.20 43.55 0.02
C ASP A 118 2.56 42.84 0.00
N GLU A 119 2.80 41.94 0.96
CA GLU A 119 3.99 41.09 1.03
C GLU A 119 3.80 39.74 0.30
N LEU A 120 2.62 39.49 -0.27
CA LEU A 120 2.26 38.26 -0.98
C LEU A 120 2.22 38.47 -2.50
N ILE A 121 2.88 37.57 -3.23
CA ILE A 121 2.79 37.48 -4.69
C ILE A 121 1.94 36.26 -5.04
N PHE A 122 0.68 36.49 -5.41
CA PHE A 122 -0.24 35.41 -5.78
C PHE A 122 0.17 34.73 -7.09
N LEU A 123 0.26 33.40 -7.03
CA LEU A 123 0.54 32.52 -8.15
C LEU A 123 -0.78 32.08 -8.78
N ARG A 124 -0.83 32.05 -10.12
CA ARG A 124 -1.93 31.39 -10.81
C ARG A 124 -1.80 29.88 -10.61
N ASP A 125 -2.86 29.27 -10.12
CA ASP A 125 -2.85 27.83 -9.87
C ASP A 125 -2.73 27.08 -11.19
N SER A 126 -1.72 26.22 -11.32
CA SER A 126 -1.48 25.45 -12.55
C SER A 126 -2.37 24.20 -12.65
N GLY A 127 -3.25 23.93 -11.69
CA GLY A 127 -4.18 22.80 -11.72
C GLY A 127 -3.52 21.42 -11.74
N GLU A 128 -2.19 21.36 -11.63
CA GLU A 128 -1.46 20.09 -11.59
C GLU A 128 -1.61 19.49 -10.19
N ASN A 129 -2.57 18.57 -10.04
CA ASN A 129 -2.59 17.59 -8.96
C ASN A 129 -1.29 16.78 -9.04
N ARG A 130 -0.29 17.19 -8.26
CA ARG A 130 1.02 16.54 -8.22
C ARG A 130 0.98 15.38 -7.25
N GLY A 131 0.53 14.24 -7.74
CA GLY A 131 0.67 12.95 -7.05
C GLY A 131 -0.17 12.85 -5.79
N GLY A 132 -0.46 11.61 -5.41
CA GLY A 132 -1.10 11.28 -4.15
C GLY A 132 -0.48 10.00 -3.62
N ILE A 133 -0.73 9.71 -2.35
CA ILE A 133 -0.25 8.47 -1.74
C ILE A 133 -0.92 7.29 -2.44
N SER A 134 -0.11 6.46 -3.09
CA SER A 134 -0.54 5.20 -3.69
C SER A 134 -0.08 3.97 -2.91
N SER A 135 0.84 4.15 -1.96
CA SER A 135 1.34 3.10 -1.08
C SER A 135 1.19 3.50 0.38
N LEU A 136 0.44 2.72 1.15
CA LEU A 136 0.23 2.95 2.58
C LEU A 136 0.58 1.70 3.39
N SER A 137 1.41 1.86 4.42
CA SER A 137 1.67 0.84 5.42
C SER A 137 1.27 1.34 6.79
N VAL A 138 0.42 0.59 7.49
CA VAL A 138 -0.10 0.93 8.81
C VAL A 138 0.23 -0.17 9.80
N GLU A 139 0.87 0.20 10.90
CA GLU A 139 1.24 -0.71 11.98
C GLU A 139 0.77 -0.17 13.34
N PHE A 140 0.00 -1.00 14.04
CA PHE A 140 -0.56 -0.70 15.35
C PHE A 140 0.25 -1.35 16.47
N LYS A 141 0.55 -0.57 17.53
CA LYS A 141 1.28 -1.05 18.70
C LYS A 141 0.37 -1.71 19.75
N GLY A 142 -0.92 -1.40 19.71
CA GLY A 142 -1.97 -1.92 20.56
C GLY A 142 -3.33 -1.53 19.99
N PHE A 143 -4.38 -2.31 20.27
CA PHE A 143 -5.68 -2.11 19.65
C PHE A 143 -6.80 -2.00 20.68
N ASP A 144 -7.75 -1.09 20.42
CA ASP A 144 -9.03 -0.99 21.11
C ASP A 144 -10.12 -1.49 20.15
N GLY A 145 -10.87 -2.52 20.56
CA GLY A 145 -11.90 -3.18 19.75
C GLY A 145 -12.96 -2.24 19.16
N GLN A 146 -13.15 -1.05 19.76
CA GLN A 146 -14.14 -0.05 19.33
C GLN A 146 -13.80 0.64 17.99
N VAL A 147 -12.56 0.52 17.49
CA VAL A 147 -12.09 1.21 16.28
C VAL A 147 -12.50 0.47 14.99
N MET A 148 -12.96 -0.78 15.10
CA MET A 148 -13.31 -1.64 13.95
C MET A 148 -14.42 -1.07 13.07
N ASP A 149 -15.49 -0.56 13.68
CA ASP A 149 -16.62 -0.03 12.92
C ASP A 149 -16.24 1.22 12.11
N SER A 150 -15.29 2.01 12.62
CA SER A 150 -14.82 3.25 11.98
C SER A 150 -13.64 3.02 11.03
N TRP A 151 -12.94 1.88 11.11
CA TRP A 151 -11.84 1.55 10.20
C TRP A 151 -12.28 1.51 8.73
N GLY A 152 -13.49 1.03 8.47
CA GLY A 152 -14.10 1.08 7.14
C GLY A 152 -14.20 2.50 6.59
N ASN A 153 -14.49 3.49 7.44
CA ASN A 153 -14.56 4.90 7.03
C ASN A 153 -13.18 5.46 6.70
N PHE A 154 -12.17 5.11 7.51
CA PHE A 154 -10.78 5.47 7.22
C PHE A 154 -10.33 4.91 5.87
N LEU A 155 -10.54 3.61 5.64
CA LEU A 155 -10.20 2.97 4.36
C LEU A 155 -11.01 3.54 3.20
N ALA A 156 -12.29 3.90 3.39
CA ALA A 156 -13.07 4.54 2.34
C ALA A 156 -12.52 5.93 1.96
N ALA A 157 -11.94 6.66 2.92
CA ALA A 157 -11.35 7.97 2.67
C ALA A 157 -10.01 7.89 1.92
N VAL A 158 -9.12 6.95 2.28
CA VAL A 158 -7.79 6.84 1.66
C VAL A 158 -7.74 5.85 0.49
N GLY A 159 -8.61 4.86 0.48
CA GLY A 159 -8.57 3.69 -0.41
C GLY A 159 -8.59 3.98 -1.91
N PRO A 160 -9.35 4.98 -2.43
CA PRO A 160 -9.42 5.24 -3.87
C PRO A 160 -8.08 5.55 -4.54
N SER A 161 -7.12 6.14 -3.81
CA SER A 161 -5.79 6.46 -4.37
C SER A 161 -4.77 5.33 -4.21
N LEU A 162 -5.07 4.30 -3.41
CA LEU A 162 -4.10 3.27 -3.05
C LEU A 162 -4.00 2.16 -4.09
N GLN A 163 -2.76 1.84 -4.45
CA GLN A 163 -2.33 0.69 -5.23
C GLN A 163 -1.68 -0.39 -4.35
N VAL A 164 -1.04 0.00 -3.25
CA VAL A 164 -0.36 -0.90 -2.32
C VAL A 164 -0.81 -0.60 -0.90
N LEU A 165 -1.32 -1.61 -0.19
CA LEU A 165 -1.73 -1.49 1.20
C LEU A 165 -1.07 -2.57 2.04
N THR A 166 -0.40 -2.17 3.13
CA THR A 166 0.14 -3.09 4.14
C THR A 166 -0.50 -2.80 5.49
N LEU A 167 -1.11 -3.81 6.08
CA LEU A 167 -1.78 -3.72 7.39
C LEU A 167 -1.13 -4.71 8.35
N ASP A 168 -0.83 -4.22 9.55
CA ASP A 168 -0.49 -5.10 10.67
C ASP A 168 -1.74 -5.45 11.48
N ALA A 169 -2.12 -6.73 11.42
CA ALA A 169 -3.32 -7.33 11.96
C ALA A 169 -3.02 -8.18 13.20
N LEU A 170 -2.02 -7.80 14.01
CA LEU A 170 -1.72 -8.49 15.28
C LEU A 170 -2.94 -8.67 16.20
N CYS A 171 -4.01 -7.89 16.01
CA CYS A 171 -5.23 -7.92 16.80
C CYS A 171 -6.52 -7.74 15.98
N ILE A 172 -6.49 -7.83 14.65
CA ILE A 172 -7.62 -7.44 13.79
C ILE A 172 -7.93 -8.55 12.79
N ASP A 173 -9.21 -8.96 12.72
CA ASP A 173 -9.71 -9.71 11.59
C ASP A 173 -10.15 -8.73 10.50
N PHE A 174 -9.49 -8.78 9.36
CA PHE A 174 -9.78 -7.90 8.23
C PHE A 174 -10.61 -8.65 7.19
N ASP A 175 -11.82 -8.17 6.93
CA ASP A 175 -12.56 -8.61 5.75
C ASP A 175 -11.90 -8.05 4.49
N CYS A 176 -11.20 -8.91 3.74
CA CYS A 176 -10.57 -8.54 2.49
C CYS A 176 -11.58 -7.99 1.48
N ASN A 177 -12.82 -8.47 1.49
CA ASN A 177 -13.85 -7.97 0.58
C ASN A 177 -14.26 -6.54 0.92
N GLN A 178 -14.28 -6.17 2.21
CA GLN A 178 -14.48 -4.80 2.63
C GLN A 178 -13.32 -3.90 2.20
N ILE A 179 -12.07 -4.36 2.37
CA ILE A 179 -10.87 -3.62 1.93
C ILE A 179 -10.91 -3.36 0.42
N LEU A 180 -11.20 -4.39 -0.37
CA LEU A 180 -11.27 -4.28 -1.84
C LEU A 180 -12.39 -3.34 -2.31
N ARG A 181 -13.51 -3.28 -1.58
CA ARG A 181 -14.58 -2.31 -1.86
C ARG A 181 -14.14 -0.87 -1.60
N CYS A 182 -13.36 -0.63 -0.55
CA CYS A 182 -12.83 0.68 -0.22
C CYS A 182 -11.64 1.09 -1.12
N CYS A 183 -10.86 0.12 -1.60
CA CYS A 183 -9.65 0.33 -2.38
C CYS A 183 -9.77 -0.27 -3.80
N PRO A 184 -10.49 0.38 -4.72
CA PRO A 184 -10.79 -0.18 -6.05
C PRO A 184 -9.56 -0.31 -6.98
N ASN A 185 -8.50 0.46 -6.73
CA ASN A 185 -7.28 0.47 -7.54
C ASN A 185 -6.15 -0.36 -6.92
N LEU A 186 -6.46 -1.21 -5.93
CA LEU A 186 -5.48 -1.95 -5.16
C LEU A 186 -4.87 -3.08 -6.00
N GLU A 187 -3.57 -2.99 -6.27
CA GLU A 187 -2.81 -4.00 -6.98
C GLU A 187 -2.20 -5.04 -6.02
N GLU A 188 -1.82 -4.60 -4.82
CA GLU A 188 -1.16 -5.41 -3.80
C GLU A 188 -1.71 -5.13 -2.39
N LEU A 189 -2.10 -6.20 -1.68
CA LEU A 189 -2.47 -6.16 -0.26
C LEU A 189 -1.53 -7.06 0.52
N SER A 190 -0.95 -6.54 1.59
CA SER A 190 -0.14 -7.30 2.53
C SER A 190 -0.82 -7.26 3.91
N LEU A 191 -1.26 -8.40 4.39
CA LEU A 191 -1.79 -8.57 5.74
C LEU A 191 -0.73 -9.27 6.58
N ARG A 192 -0.36 -8.67 7.71
CA ARG A 192 0.63 -9.22 8.65
C ARG A 192 -0.06 -9.62 9.93
N SER A 193 0.34 -10.73 10.51
CA SER A 193 -0.10 -11.15 11.83
C SER A 193 1.09 -11.63 12.63
N ARG A 194 0.84 -12.07 13.87
CA ARG A 194 1.91 -12.54 14.76
C ARG A 194 2.65 -13.74 14.15
N VAL A 195 1.92 -14.61 13.47
CA VAL A 195 2.41 -15.89 12.94
C VAL A 195 2.48 -15.88 11.41
N VAL A 196 1.50 -15.29 10.73
CA VAL A 196 1.37 -15.38 9.26
C VAL A 196 1.39 -14.00 8.64
N ASP A 197 2.22 -13.80 7.61
CA ASP A 197 2.06 -12.69 6.68
C ASP A 197 1.65 -13.21 5.31
N VAL A 198 0.58 -12.64 4.77
CA VAL A 198 0.05 -12.99 3.45
C VAL A 198 0.13 -11.76 2.56
N ARG A 199 0.62 -11.95 1.33
CA ARG A 199 0.60 -10.92 0.30
C ARG A 199 -0.19 -11.39 -0.91
N PHE A 200 -1.25 -10.64 -1.19
CA PHE A 200 -2.15 -10.81 -2.32
C PHE A 200 -1.72 -9.89 -3.46
N LYS A 201 -1.89 -10.38 -4.69
CA LYS A 201 -1.85 -9.53 -5.90
C LYS A 201 -3.11 -9.75 -6.71
N PHE A 202 -3.85 -8.66 -6.94
CA PHE A 202 -5.21 -8.70 -7.51
C PHE A 202 -5.26 -8.49 -9.02
N GLN A 203 -4.16 -8.73 -9.74
CA GLN A 203 -4.04 -8.46 -11.18
C GLN A 203 -5.19 -9.00 -12.06
N ASP A 204 -5.93 -10.03 -11.59
CA ASP A 204 -7.05 -10.64 -12.29
C ASP A 204 -8.28 -10.96 -11.39
N LEU A 205 -8.32 -10.49 -10.13
CA LEU A 205 -9.33 -10.92 -9.13
C LEU A 205 -9.85 -9.75 -8.30
N ASN A 206 -11.16 -9.50 -8.40
CA ASN A 206 -11.87 -8.47 -7.61
C ASN A 206 -12.51 -9.02 -6.33
N ASP A 207 -12.23 -10.28 -5.98
CA ASP A 207 -12.90 -10.98 -4.88
C ASP A 207 -11.90 -11.91 -4.18
N CYS A 208 -11.94 -11.93 -2.86
CA CYS A 208 -11.15 -12.80 -2.03
C CYS A 208 -12.03 -13.28 -0.87
N ASN A 209 -12.54 -14.51 -0.97
CA ASN A 209 -13.07 -15.19 0.20
C ASN A 209 -11.91 -15.53 1.13
N THR A 210 -11.72 -14.71 2.17
CA THR A 210 -10.76 -14.99 3.23
C THR A 210 -11.36 -15.93 4.24
N THR A 211 -10.66 -17.04 4.48
CA THR A 211 -10.77 -17.79 5.74
C THR A 211 -9.85 -17.19 6.79
N ASP A 212 -9.72 -17.86 7.93
CA ASP A 212 -8.79 -17.50 9.01
C ASP A 212 -7.33 -17.58 8.55
N TRP A 213 -6.90 -16.56 7.81
CA TRP A 213 -5.56 -16.39 7.27
C TRP A 213 -4.51 -16.19 8.39
N THR A 214 -4.95 -15.97 9.62
CA THR A 214 -4.08 -15.83 10.79
C THR A 214 -3.61 -17.19 11.31
N ASP A 215 -4.36 -18.27 11.05
CA ASP A 215 -3.95 -19.63 11.35
C ASP A 215 -3.11 -20.23 10.20
N PRO A 216 -1.84 -20.57 10.44
CA PRO A 216 -0.99 -21.09 9.38
C PRO A 216 -1.43 -22.47 8.87
N VAL A 217 -2.10 -23.29 9.70
CA VAL A 217 -2.59 -24.62 9.28
C VAL A 217 -3.79 -24.47 8.35
N ALA A 218 -4.78 -23.66 8.73
CA ALA A 218 -5.92 -23.34 7.87
C ALA A 218 -5.47 -22.72 6.54
N THR A 219 -4.56 -21.74 6.60
CA THR A 219 -4.00 -21.08 5.41
C THR A 219 -3.31 -22.09 4.47
N ALA A 220 -2.48 -22.99 5.02
CA ALA A 220 -1.80 -24.00 4.22
C ALA A 220 -2.77 -25.04 3.62
N ALA A 221 -3.84 -25.39 4.33
CA ALA A 221 -4.88 -26.28 3.83
C ALA A 221 -5.66 -25.66 2.66
N GLU A 222 -5.99 -24.36 2.72
CA GLU A 222 -6.68 -23.63 1.66
C GLU A 222 -5.86 -23.54 0.38
N LEU A 223 -4.56 -23.25 0.51
CA LEU A 223 -3.63 -23.08 -0.60
C LEU A 223 -3.43 -24.35 -1.44
N GLN A 224 -3.97 -25.48 -1.00
CA GLN A 224 -3.96 -26.73 -1.76
C GLN A 224 -5.09 -26.82 -2.78
N ASP A 225 -6.18 -26.08 -2.58
CA ASP A 225 -7.23 -26.01 -3.57
C ASP A 225 -6.87 -24.99 -4.66
N SER A 226 -6.45 -25.50 -5.81
CA SER A 226 -6.15 -24.70 -7.01
C SER A 226 -7.36 -23.90 -7.55
N CYS A 227 -8.58 -24.29 -7.21
CA CYS A 227 -9.80 -23.60 -7.63
C CYS A 227 -10.12 -22.39 -6.74
N ASN A 228 -9.66 -22.40 -5.48
CA ASN A 228 -9.95 -21.36 -4.49
C ASN A 228 -9.41 -19.99 -4.95
N LEU A 229 -10.23 -18.94 -4.78
CA LEU A 229 -9.87 -17.56 -5.10
C LEU A 229 -8.71 -17.08 -4.24
N PHE A 230 -8.66 -17.50 -2.98
CA PHE A 230 -7.55 -17.22 -2.07
C PHE A 230 -6.23 -17.73 -2.65
N THR A 231 -6.18 -19.00 -3.06
CA THR A 231 -5.01 -19.63 -3.70
C THR A 231 -4.55 -18.93 -4.97
N LYS A 232 -5.50 -18.37 -5.73
CA LYS A 232 -5.21 -17.62 -6.95
C LYS A 232 -4.75 -16.20 -6.68
N ALA A 233 -5.14 -15.58 -5.57
CA ALA A 233 -4.76 -14.21 -5.20
C ALA A 233 -3.44 -14.15 -4.42
N VAL A 234 -3.17 -15.14 -3.56
CA VAL A 234 -1.95 -15.19 -2.74
C VAL A 234 -0.72 -15.43 -3.63
N ARG A 235 0.33 -14.64 -3.38
CA ARG A 235 1.62 -14.74 -4.09
C ARG A 235 2.77 -15.02 -3.15
N ARG A 236 2.76 -14.39 -1.98
CA ARG A 236 3.79 -14.57 -0.97
C ARG A 236 3.17 -14.92 0.35
N LEU A 237 3.78 -15.89 1.02
CA LEU A 237 3.40 -16.35 2.34
C LEU A 237 4.66 -16.36 3.20
N ARG A 238 4.59 -15.75 4.37
CA ARG A 238 5.63 -15.86 5.40
C ARG A 238 5.01 -16.42 6.67
N ILE A 239 5.68 -17.38 7.30
CA ILE A 239 5.22 -18.01 8.53
C ILE A 239 6.34 -17.96 9.57
N ARG A 240 6.02 -17.36 10.72
CA ARG A 240 6.89 -17.25 11.89
C ARG A 240 6.50 -18.30 12.91
N LEU A 241 7.07 -19.49 12.77
CA LEU A 241 6.91 -20.57 13.77
C LEU A 241 7.48 -20.16 15.13
N ASN A 242 8.47 -19.25 15.11
CA ASN A 242 9.00 -18.61 16.31
C ASN A 242 7.98 -17.81 17.12
N SER A 243 6.81 -17.49 16.56
CA SER A 243 5.75 -16.75 17.25
C SER A 243 4.56 -17.63 17.63
N VAL A 244 4.59 -18.93 17.30
CA VAL A 244 3.54 -19.88 17.68
C VAL A 244 3.72 -20.24 19.16
N ARG A 245 2.69 -19.94 19.97
CA ARG A 245 2.70 -20.13 21.42
C ARG A 245 1.44 -20.86 21.89
N ASP A 246 1.58 -21.61 22.98
CA ASP A 246 0.47 -22.25 23.68
C ASP A 246 -0.15 -21.28 24.72
N ALA A 247 -1.14 -21.76 25.49
CA ALA A 247 -1.81 -20.96 26.52
C ALA A 247 -0.89 -20.52 27.69
N ARG A 248 0.32 -21.06 27.78
CA ARG A 248 1.33 -20.72 28.79
C ARG A 248 2.42 -19.81 28.22
N GLU A 249 2.26 -19.33 26.99
CA GLU A 249 3.27 -18.57 26.26
C GLU A 249 4.57 -19.36 26.02
N GLU A 250 4.49 -20.70 26.01
CA GLU A 250 5.57 -21.60 25.62
C GLU A 250 5.42 -22.00 24.14
N HIS A 251 6.47 -22.52 23.51
CA HIS A 251 6.37 -22.98 22.12
C HIS A 251 5.40 -24.17 22.00
N ASP A 252 4.32 -24.00 21.24
CA ASP A 252 3.37 -25.09 20.96
C ASP A 252 3.98 -26.04 19.93
N GLU A 253 4.75 -27.02 20.42
CA GLU A 253 5.43 -27.98 19.56
C GLU A 253 4.48 -28.77 18.65
N ALA A 254 3.29 -29.10 19.15
CA ALA A 254 2.31 -29.89 18.42
C ALA A 254 1.76 -29.08 17.24
N ARG A 255 1.41 -27.82 17.48
CA ARG A 255 0.95 -26.91 16.43
C ARG A 255 2.05 -26.57 15.43
N ILE A 256 3.30 -26.38 15.89
CA ILE A 256 4.44 -26.15 14.98
C ILE A 256 4.65 -27.35 14.05
N LYS A 257 4.67 -28.58 14.60
CA LYS A 257 4.82 -29.81 13.79
C LYS A 257 3.67 -29.99 12.81
N SER A 258 2.44 -29.72 13.24
CA SER A 258 1.25 -29.75 12.37
C SER A 258 1.38 -28.73 11.23
N CYS A 259 1.80 -27.50 11.53
CA CYS A 259 2.04 -26.46 10.54
C CYS A 259 3.11 -26.85 9.52
N ILE A 260 4.24 -27.40 9.97
CA ILE A 260 5.30 -27.87 9.07
C ILE A 260 4.77 -28.95 8.12
N ALA A 261 4.07 -29.96 8.64
CA ALA A 261 3.51 -31.03 7.84
C ALA A 261 2.53 -30.51 6.78
N GLU A 262 1.65 -29.58 7.16
CA GLU A 262 0.64 -29.03 6.27
C GLU A 262 1.26 -28.11 5.20
N LEU A 263 2.32 -27.36 5.54
CA LEU A 263 3.07 -26.56 4.56
C LEU A 263 3.79 -27.41 3.52
N LEU A 264 4.38 -28.54 3.93
CA LEU A 264 5.01 -29.47 3.00
C LEU A 264 3.96 -30.08 2.06
N ARG A 265 2.81 -30.52 2.61
CA ARG A 265 1.66 -31.01 1.82
C ARG A 265 1.17 -29.95 0.82
N MET A 266 1.11 -28.69 1.24
CA MET A 266 0.78 -27.57 0.38
C MET A 266 1.79 -27.39 -0.76
N LEU A 267 3.09 -27.46 -0.47
CA LEU A 267 4.14 -27.30 -1.50
C LEU A 267 4.18 -28.43 -2.53
N GLU A 268 3.59 -29.60 -2.23
CA GLU A 268 3.45 -30.71 -3.18
C GLU A 268 2.38 -30.44 -4.24
N VAL A 269 1.27 -29.82 -3.85
CA VAL A 269 0.07 -29.67 -4.70
C VAL A 269 -0.09 -28.26 -5.26
N ASN A 270 0.32 -27.24 -4.51
CA ASN A 270 0.15 -25.87 -4.94
C ASN A 270 1.02 -25.56 -6.17
N GLU A 271 0.46 -24.84 -7.14
CA GLU A 271 1.13 -24.42 -8.36
C GLU A 271 1.08 -22.89 -8.58
N THR A 272 0.66 -22.10 -7.58
CA THR A 272 0.42 -20.65 -7.74
C THR A 272 1.31 -19.79 -6.86
N LEU A 273 1.74 -20.30 -5.71
CA LEU A 273 2.54 -19.60 -4.71
C LEU A 273 3.96 -19.37 -5.26
N GLU A 274 4.36 -18.10 -5.31
CA GLU A 274 5.66 -17.68 -5.83
C GLU A 274 6.74 -17.70 -4.76
N PHE A 275 6.38 -17.35 -3.52
CA PHE A 275 7.35 -17.19 -2.43
C PHE A 275 6.78 -17.74 -1.12
N LEU A 276 7.55 -18.61 -0.47
CA LEU A 276 7.31 -19.07 0.90
C LEU A 276 8.55 -18.78 1.76
N ASP A 277 8.37 -18.09 2.88
CA ASP A 277 9.44 -17.85 3.88
C ASP A 277 9.01 -18.40 5.25
N VAL A 278 9.69 -19.44 5.70
CA VAL A 278 9.43 -20.09 6.99
C VAL A 278 10.55 -19.70 7.96
N VAL A 279 10.18 -18.93 8.98
CA VAL A 279 11.08 -18.54 10.07
C VAL A 279 10.83 -19.48 11.25
N ALA A 280 11.80 -20.36 11.50
CA ALA A 280 11.66 -21.45 12.46
C ALA A 280 12.70 -21.38 13.60
N PRO A 281 12.37 -21.94 14.79
CA PRO A 281 13.35 -22.17 15.84
C PRO A 281 14.44 -23.16 15.40
N THR A 282 15.63 -23.08 16.01
CA THR A 282 16.79 -23.93 15.65
C THR A 282 16.49 -25.44 15.72
N GLU A 283 15.59 -25.84 16.61
CA GLU A 283 15.21 -27.23 16.85
C GLU A 283 14.49 -27.86 15.64
N TYR A 284 13.91 -27.05 14.76
CA TYR A 284 13.17 -27.49 13.57
C TYR A 284 13.98 -27.42 12.28
N TYR A 285 15.28 -27.10 12.34
CA TYR A 285 16.15 -27.06 11.16
C TYR A 285 16.33 -28.40 10.45
N GLY A 286 15.99 -29.52 11.10
CA GLY A 286 15.94 -30.82 10.43
C GLY A 286 15.07 -30.83 9.18
N TYR A 287 14.02 -29.99 9.14
CA TYR A 287 13.10 -29.88 8.01
C TYR A 287 13.61 -28.99 6.87
N PHE A 288 14.75 -28.32 7.02
CA PHE A 288 15.31 -27.45 5.98
C PHE A 288 15.47 -28.17 4.63
N GLY A 289 15.92 -29.43 4.66
CA GLY A 289 16.08 -30.25 3.45
C GLY A 289 14.76 -30.48 2.72
N ASP A 290 13.68 -30.73 3.47
CA ASP A 290 12.35 -31.01 2.93
C ASP A 290 11.79 -29.77 2.22
N PHE A 291 11.86 -28.59 2.85
CA PHE A 291 11.44 -27.33 2.21
C PHE A 291 12.29 -26.98 0.99
N ARG A 292 13.62 -27.17 1.08
CA ARG A 292 14.54 -26.87 -0.01
C ARG A 292 14.29 -27.73 -1.24
N ALA A 293 13.78 -28.95 -1.09
CA ALA A 293 13.40 -29.81 -2.21
C ALA A 293 12.29 -29.22 -3.10
N HIS A 294 11.53 -28.23 -2.61
CA HIS A 294 10.50 -27.53 -3.38
C HIS A 294 10.97 -26.16 -3.92
N HIS A 295 12.20 -25.76 -3.62
CA HIS A 295 12.78 -24.53 -4.16
C HIS A 295 13.04 -24.66 -5.66
N LEU A 296 12.76 -23.59 -6.41
CA LEU A 296 12.87 -23.46 -7.87
C LEU A 296 11.99 -24.41 -8.68
N LYS A 297 11.00 -25.06 -8.07
CA LYS A 297 9.98 -25.79 -8.82
C LYS A 297 9.16 -24.79 -9.67
N PRO A 298 8.89 -25.10 -10.95
CA PRO A 298 8.09 -24.23 -11.80
C PRO A 298 6.65 -24.16 -11.28
N ILE A 299 6.06 -22.97 -11.39
CA ILE A 299 4.65 -22.73 -11.05
C ILE A 299 3.82 -22.50 -12.33
N SER A 300 2.50 -22.59 -12.22
CA SER A 300 1.53 -22.39 -13.30
C SER A 300 1.34 -20.91 -13.67
N ARG A 301 2.46 -20.17 -13.73
CA ARG A 301 2.58 -18.80 -14.24
C ARG A 301 3.81 -18.69 -15.13
N SER A 302 3.71 -17.87 -16.16
CA SER A 302 4.82 -17.59 -17.06
C SER A 302 5.21 -16.12 -17.01
N VAL A 303 6.51 -15.85 -17.09
CA VAL A 303 7.03 -14.48 -17.20
C VAL A 303 6.71 -13.98 -18.61
N PRO A 304 6.11 -12.78 -18.77
CA PRO A 304 5.85 -12.24 -20.10
C PRO A 304 7.11 -12.28 -20.97
N LEU A 305 7.01 -12.86 -22.16
CA LEU A 305 8.13 -12.89 -23.11
C LEU A 305 8.63 -11.46 -23.37
N ALA A 306 9.95 -11.33 -23.39
CA ALA A 306 10.63 -10.09 -23.75
C ALA A 306 10.13 -9.58 -25.11
N MET A 307 10.01 -8.26 -25.25
CA MET A 307 9.46 -7.66 -26.49
C MET A 307 10.32 -8.02 -27.70
N GLU A 308 11.62 -8.16 -27.50
CA GLU A 308 12.59 -8.58 -28.51
C GLU A 308 12.24 -9.98 -29.04
N CYS A 309 11.90 -10.93 -28.16
CA CYS A 309 11.50 -12.27 -28.55
C CYS A 309 10.17 -12.26 -29.32
N LYS A 310 9.21 -11.43 -28.89
CA LYS A 310 7.92 -11.27 -29.57
C LYS A 310 8.12 -10.69 -30.98
N VAL A 311 8.94 -9.64 -31.11
CA VAL A 311 9.25 -8.99 -32.39
C VAL A 311 10.03 -9.92 -33.30
N ALA A 312 11.02 -10.65 -32.79
CA ALA A 312 11.77 -11.65 -33.56
C ALA A 312 10.84 -12.74 -34.11
N PHE A 313 9.91 -13.27 -33.30
CA PHE A 313 8.92 -14.24 -33.74
C PHE A 313 8.00 -13.68 -34.85
N LEU A 314 7.48 -12.45 -34.68
CA LEU A 314 6.62 -11.80 -35.68
C LEU A 314 7.34 -11.46 -36.99
N SER A 315 8.67 -11.24 -36.95
CA SER A 315 9.47 -10.92 -38.15
C SER A 315 9.51 -12.07 -39.17
N ILE A 316 9.36 -13.32 -38.71
CA ILE A 316 9.31 -14.52 -39.56
C ILE A 316 8.08 -14.50 -40.48
N PHE A 317 6.95 -13.98 -39.99
CA PHE A 317 5.70 -13.90 -40.75
C PHE A 317 5.64 -12.65 -41.64
N SER A 318 6.53 -11.68 -41.43
CA SER A 318 6.54 -10.40 -42.14
C SER A 318 7.43 -10.40 -43.40
N THR A 319 8.29 -11.41 -43.59
CA THR A 319 9.35 -11.43 -44.62
C THR A 319 8.94 -12.05 -45.97
N SER A 320 7.67 -12.44 -46.17
CA SER A 320 7.20 -13.08 -47.41
C SER A 320 6.79 -12.11 -48.54
N VAL A 321 7.52 -11.01 -48.75
CA VAL A 321 7.16 -10.01 -49.80
C VAL A 321 8.08 -10.04 -51.02
N GLU A 322 9.20 -10.76 -51.01
CA GLU A 322 10.10 -10.75 -52.17
C GLU A 322 10.12 -12.07 -52.96
N ALA A 323 9.41 -12.01 -54.09
CA ALA A 323 9.57 -12.77 -55.33
C ALA A 323 9.10 -14.24 -55.39
N GLY A 324 7.88 -14.41 -55.91
CA GLY A 324 7.63 -15.44 -56.94
C GLY A 324 7.21 -16.84 -56.50
N SER A 325 6.95 -17.08 -55.21
CA SER A 325 6.37 -18.34 -54.74
C SER A 325 5.07 -18.06 -53.97
N GLU A 326 3.96 -18.61 -54.46
CA GLU A 326 2.68 -18.69 -53.73
C GLU A 326 2.80 -19.66 -52.52
N SER A 327 3.72 -19.38 -51.60
CA SER A 327 3.74 -20.03 -50.29
C SER A 327 2.98 -19.12 -49.33
N GLY A 328 1.84 -19.63 -48.84
CA GLY A 328 0.81 -18.85 -48.18
C GLY A 328 1.32 -17.97 -47.05
N ARG A 329 0.85 -16.72 -47.04
CA ARG A 329 0.88 -15.90 -45.82
C ARG A 329 0.19 -16.70 -44.72
N ILE A 330 0.95 -17.14 -43.74
CA ILE A 330 0.38 -17.71 -42.51
C ILE A 330 -0.12 -16.51 -41.71
N GLU A 331 -1.36 -16.10 -41.96
CA GLU A 331 -2.07 -15.19 -41.07
C GLU A 331 -2.34 -15.94 -39.77
N LEU A 332 -1.46 -15.75 -38.79
CA LEU A 332 -1.70 -16.23 -37.44
C LEU A 332 -2.72 -15.31 -36.78
N ASP A 333 -3.89 -15.87 -36.47
CA ASP A 333 -4.88 -15.24 -35.63
C ASP A 333 -4.25 -14.77 -34.30
N GLN A 334 -4.68 -13.61 -33.81
CA GLN A 334 -4.21 -12.99 -32.58
C GLN A 334 -4.34 -13.95 -31.38
N HIS A 335 -5.39 -14.79 -31.37
CA HIS A 335 -5.56 -15.82 -30.34
C HIS A 335 -4.50 -16.92 -30.40
N VAL A 336 -4.11 -17.33 -31.61
CA VAL A 336 -3.05 -18.33 -31.82
C VAL A 336 -1.69 -17.77 -31.43
N LEU A 337 -1.40 -16.52 -31.81
CA LEU A 337 -0.20 -15.80 -31.39
C LEU A 337 -0.11 -15.69 -29.87
N TYR A 338 -1.22 -15.30 -29.21
CA TYR A 338 -1.27 -15.23 -27.75
C TYR A 338 -0.96 -16.59 -27.10
N LYS A 339 -1.54 -17.69 -27.61
CA LYS A 339 -1.28 -19.04 -27.10
C LYS A 339 0.17 -19.49 -27.28
N ILE A 340 0.76 -19.23 -28.45
CA ILE A 340 2.17 -19.58 -28.74
C ILE A 340 3.09 -18.81 -27.78
N LEU A 341 2.88 -17.50 -27.64
CA LEU A 341 3.68 -16.67 -26.75
C LEU A 341 3.49 -17.07 -25.28
N LYS A 342 2.26 -17.39 -24.86
CA LYS A 342 1.99 -17.87 -23.50
C LYS A 342 2.67 -19.21 -23.22
N PHE A 343 2.74 -20.10 -24.21
CA PHE A 343 3.40 -21.40 -24.09
C PHE A 343 4.93 -21.28 -24.09
N ALA A 344 5.49 -20.41 -24.92
CA ALA A 344 6.94 -20.18 -25.00
C ALA A 344 7.49 -19.34 -23.84
N ALA A 345 6.62 -18.68 -23.07
CA ALA A 345 7.00 -17.89 -21.92
C ALA A 345 7.57 -18.78 -20.80
N PRO A 346 8.76 -18.47 -20.25
CA PRO A 346 9.39 -19.30 -19.24
C PRO A 346 8.54 -19.32 -17.96
N PRO A 347 8.38 -20.48 -17.32
CA PRO A 347 7.62 -20.56 -16.08
C PRO A 347 8.35 -19.80 -14.97
N VAL A 348 7.59 -19.15 -14.10
CA VAL A 348 8.12 -18.58 -12.86
C VAL A 348 8.57 -19.73 -11.96
N ALA A 349 9.72 -19.58 -11.30
CA ALA A 349 10.24 -20.57 -10.37
C ALA A 349 9.88 -20.15 -8.93
N ARG A 350 9.30 -21.08 -8.15
CA ARG A 350 8.96 -20.84 -6.74
C ARG A 350 10.20 -20.63 -5.91
N GLN A 351 10.18 -19.63 -5.04
CA GLN A 351 11.18 -19.44 -4.00
C GLN A 351 10.68 -19.98 -2.67
N VAL A 352 11.50 -20.81 -2.00
CA VAL A 352 11.18 -21.40 -0.70
C VAL A 352 12.40 -21.14 0.18
N CYS A 353 12.20 -20.35 1.22
CA CYS A 353 13.19 -19.98 2.20
C CYS A 353 12.82 -20.60 3.54
N PHE A 354 13.80 -21.18 4.22
CA PHE A 354 13.66 -21.70 5.57
C PHE A 354 14.87 -21.21 6.37
N ARG A 355 14.63 -20.41 7.41
CA ARG A 355 15.68 -19.71 8.16
C ARG A 355 15.34 -19.51 9.63
N GLU A 356 16.38 -19.18 10.41
CA GLU A 356 16.29 -18.85 11.83
C GLU A 356 15.82 -17.41 11.97
N TRP A 357 15.28 -17.09 13.14
CA TRP A 357 15.00 -15.72 13.48
C TRP A 357 16.32 -14.95 13.59
N ASP A 358 16.55 -14.00 12.69
CA ASP A 358 17.56 -12.97 12.91
C ASP A 358 16.89 -11.81 13.66
N TRP A 359 17.47 -11.34 14.76
CA TRP A 359 16.98 -10.16 15.48
C TRP A 359 17.05 -8.89 14.60
N LEU A 360 17.80 -8.95 13.49
CA LEU A 360 17.86 -7.95 12.43
C LEU A 360 16.78 -8.12 11.35
N ASP A 361 15.94 -9.15 11.43
CA ASP A 361 14.71 -9.26 10.64
C ASP A 361 13.70 -8.26 11.22
N ALA A 362 14.05 -6.97 11.08
CA ALA A 362 13.16 -5.86 11.32
C ALA A 362 11.88 -6.19 10.56
N TYR A 363 10.75 -5.97 11.22
CA TYR A 363 9.38 -6.12 10.71
C TYR A 363 9.13 -5.56 9.28
N ASN A 364 10.09 -4.86 8.70
CA ASN A 364 10.04 -4.04 7.50
C ASN A 364 10.87 -4.57 6.32
N GLY A 365 11.53 -5.74 6.44
CA GLY A 365 12.39 -6.27 5.37
C GLY A 365 11.99 -7.68 4.91
N VAL A 366 10.98 -7.81 4.05
CA VAL A 366 11.03 -8.91 3.07
C VAL A 366 11.66 -8.27 1.83
N PRO A 367 12.86 -8.67 1.39
CA PRO A 367 13.43 -8.16 0.16
C PRO A 367 12.50 -8.46 -1.03
N LEU A 368 12.50 -7.54 -2.00
CA LEU A 368 11.73 -7.54 -3.23
C LEU A 368 11.61 -8.89 -3.91
#